data_AF-A0A497EPF4-F1
#
_entry.id   AF-A0A497EPF4-F1
#
_cell.length_a   1.000
_cell.length_b   1.000
_cell.length_c   1.000
_cell.angle_alpha   90.00
_cell.angle_beta   90.00
_cell.angle_gamma   90.00
#
_symmetry.space_group_name_H-M   'P 1'
#
loop_
_entity.id
_entity.type
_entity.pdbx_description
1 polymer ?
#
loop_
_entity_poly.entity_id
_entity_poly.type
_entity_poly.pdbx_seq_one_letter_code
_entity_poly.pdbx_strand_id
1 'polypeptide(L)'
;EIENTDVKNRICVDYNSGIMSDEHVSREKGDEQLMKKIGSTGSGVGTAMVDRVLRSLKLAKDYPELSPFLTNVAEEVNAALDRGEAILLEGTQGLYLSLYHGTYPYVTSRDVTASAVCSEVGVGPRRVDEVIVVLKAYVTRVGEGPLEGELSEEEAAKRGWLEVATVTGRKRRAAPFNFKMARRAVKINSASQVAITKLDTVFKGAYGLKDFEKLPLEAKEFIEEVEEEVGVPVTLISTGPDVYQVIDRRS
;
A
#
# COMPACT_ATOMS: atom_id res chain seq x y z
N GLU A 1 12.33 16.38 -4.91
CA GLU A 1 11.68 15.95 -3.65
C GLU A 1 12.50 16.33 -2.44
N ILE A 2 13.76 15.88 -2.33
CA ILE A 2 14.67 16.24 -1.22
C ILE A 2 14.72 17.75 -0.90
N GLU A 3 14.85 18.60 -1.93
CA GLU A 3 14.86 20.06 -1.78
C GLU A 3 13.49 20.63 -1.42
N ASN A 4 12.41 20.02 -1.90
CA ASN A 4 11.04 20.49 -1.69
C ASN A 4 10.52 20.15 -0.29
N THR A 5 11.06 19.12 0.36
CA THR A 5 10.61 18.63 1.67
C THR A 5 11.64 18.80 2.79
N ASP A 6 12.80 19.38 2.48
CA ASP A 6 13.92 19.60 3.41
C ASP A 6 14.28 18.33 4.23
N VAL A 7 14.42 17.21 3.51
CA VAL A 7 14.72 15.88 4.10
C VAL A 7 16.17 15.45 3.89
N LYS A 8 17.02 16.31 3.33
CA LYS A 8 18.39 15.92 2.91
C LYS A 8 19.20 15.23 4.01
N ASN A 9 19.04 15.69 5.26
CA ASN A 9 19.74 15.15 6.43
C ASN A 9 18.89 14.15 7.24
N ARG A 10 17.74 13.73 6.70
CA ARG A 10 16.75 12.85 7.34
C ARG A 10 16.35 11.67 6.43
N ILE A 11 17.04 11.51 5.31
CA ILE A 11 16.82 10.44 4.35
C ILE A 11 18.07 9.58 4.29
N CYS A 12 17.86 8.28 4.43
CA CYS A 12 18.89 7.26 4.31
C CYS A 12 18.42 6.19 3.32
N VAL A 13 19.37 5.51 2.69
CA VAL A 13 19.14 4.43 1.73
C VAL A 13 19.98 3.24 2.16
N ASP A 14 19.37 2.05 2.26
CA ASP A 14 20.14 0.85 2.55
C ASP A 14 21.12 0.56 1.40
N TYR A 15 22.38 0.32 1.73
CA TYR A 15 23.43 0.10 0.73
C TYR A 15 23.21 -1.16 -0.12
N ASN A 16 22.34 -2.09 0.30
CA ASN A 16 21.94 -3.27 -0.46
C ASN A 16 20.66 -3.09 -1.30
N SER A 17 20.08 -1.89 -1.33
CA SER A 17 18.92 -1.57 -2.17
C SER A 17 19.27 -1.75 -3.65
N GLY A 18 18.38 -2.38 -4.42
CA GLY A 18 18.56 -2.57 -5.86
C GLY A 18 18.37 -1.27 -6.64
N ILE A 19 19.23 -1.00 -7.62
CA ILE A 19 19.14 0.18 -8.47
C ILE A 19 18.49 -0.15 -9.80
N MET A 20 17.38 0.54 -10.06
CA MET A 20 16.64 0.43 -11.29
C MET A 20 17.14 1.46 -12.30
N SER A 21 17.55 1.01 -13.49
CA SER A 21 17.97 1.85 -14.61
C SER A 21 16.86 2.06 -15.65
N ASP A 22 17.08 3.01 -16.56
CA ASP A 22 16.23 3.25 -17.73
C ASP A 22 16.10 2.03 -18.65
N GLU A 23 17.08 1.12 -18.62
CA GLU A 23 17.01 -0.13 -19.36
C GLU A 23 15.90 -1.04 -18.82
N HIS A 24 15.74 -1.14 -17.50
CA HIS A 24 14.64 -1.90 -16.89
C HIS A 24 13.28 -1.32 -17.28
N VAL A 25 13.16 0.00 -17.25
CA VAL A 25 11.96 0.73 -17.70
C VAL A 25 11.65 0.41 -19.17
N SER A 26 12.67 0.49 -20.02
CA SER A 26 12.52 0.25 -21.46
C SER A 26 12.16 -1.21 -21.77
N ARG A 27 12.80 -2.17 -21.08
CA ARG A 27 12.48 -3.60 -21.17
C ARG A 27 11.03 -3.87 -20.78
N GLU A 28 10.56 -3.28 -19.67
CA GLU A 28 9.19 -3.47 -19.22
C GLU A 28 8.18 -2.85 -20.20
N LYS A 29 8.43 -1.62 -20.66
CA LYS A 29 7.55 -0.94 -21.64
C LYS A 29 7.52 -1.62 -23.01
N GLY A 30 8.62 -2.28 -23.39
CA GLY A 30 8.71 -3.06 -24.63
C GLY A 30 8.04 -4.44 -24.57
N ASP A 31 7.69 -4.92 -23.38
CA ASP A 31 7.03 -6.21 -23.19
C ASP A 31 5.51 -6.07 -23.28
N GLU A 32 4.93 -6.56 -24.38
CA GLU A 32 3.48 -6.47 -24.60
C GLU A 32 2.66 -7.26 -23.58
N GLN A 33 3.18 -8.38 -23.08
CA GLN A 33 2.48 -9.18 -22.09
C GLN A 33 2.40 -8.43 -20.77
N LEU A 34 3.50 -7.82 -20.32
CA LEU A 34 3.51 -7.00 -19.11
C LEU A 34 2.64 -5.76 -19.26
N MET A 35 2.74 -5.04 -20.38
CA MET A 35 2.02 -3.77 -20.55
C MET A 35 0.53 -3.93 -20.86
N LYS A 36 0.16 -4.86 -21.75
CA LYS A 36 -1.24 -5.01 -22.19
C LYS A 36 -2.01 -6.00 -21.32
N LYS A 37 -1.47 -7.20 -21.10
CA LYS A 37 -2.20 -8.28 -20.42
C LYS A 37 -2.15 -8.17 -18.91
N ILE A 38 -0.98 -7.93 -18.33
CA ILE A 38 -0.87 -7.74 -16.87
C ILE A 38 -1.30 -6.32 -16.49
N GLY A 39 -0.94 -5.34 -17.34
CA GLY A 39 -1.15 -3.94 -17.06
C GLY A 39 -0.15 -3.43 -16.04
N SER A 40 1.15 -3.71 -16.24
CA SER A 40 2.21 -3.19 -15.39
C SER A 40 2.24 -1.65 -15.37
N THR A 41 2.95 -1.08 -14.39
CA THR A 41 3.14 0.36 -14.25
C THR A 41 4.10 0.93 -15.29
N GLY A 42 4.95 0.09 -15.89
CA GLY A 42 6.01 0.55 -16.80
C GLY A 42 7.10 1.33 -16.05
N SER A 43 7.30 1.04 -14.77
CA SER A 43 8.29 1.68 -13.91
C SER A 43 9.64 0.98 -13.90
N GLY A 44 9.74 -0.25 -14.42
CA GLY A 44 10.95 -1.09 -14.41
C GLY A 44 11.06 -2.05 -13.22
N VAL A 45 10.08 -2.06 -12.31
CA VAL A 45 10.16 -2.85 -11.06
C VAL A 45 10.21 -4.35 -11.35
N GLY A 46 9.37 -4.85 -12.26
CA GLY A 46 9.34 -6.28 -12.60
C GLY A 46 10.66 -6.76 -13.21
N THR A 47 11.19 -6.01 -14.16
CA THR A 47 12.43 -6.33 -14.87
C THR A 47 13.66 -6.18 -13.99
N ALA A 48 13.73 -5.17 -13.13
CA ALA A 48 14.80 -5.05 -12.13
C ALA A 48 14.78 -6.24 -11.13
N MET A 49 13.59 -6.70 -10.73
CA MET A 49 13.46 -7.86 -9.85
C MET A 49 13.92 -9.17 -10.50
N VAL A 50 13.74 -9.34 -11.81
CA VAL A 50 14.32 -10.47 -12.56
C VAL A 50 15.85 -10.47 -12.40
N ASP A 51 16.48 -9.32 -12.63
CA ASP A 51 17.94 -9.19 -12.54
C ASP A 51 18.43 -9.34 -11.08
N ARG A 52 17.64 -8.90 -10.09
CA ARG A 52 17.93 -9.13 -8.66
C ARG A 52 17.89 -10.62 -8.33
N VAL A 53 16.88 -11.34 -8.83
CA VAL A 53 16.76 -12.79 -8.67
C VAL A 53 17.89 -13.51 -9.39
N LEU A 54 18.39 -13.01 -10.51
CA LEU A 54 19.56 -13.58 -11.21
C LEU A 54 20.91 -13.15 -10.61
N ARG A 55 20.89 -12.32 -9.56
CA ARG A 55 22.09 -11.77 -8.89
C ARG A 55 22.97 -10.91 -9.81
N SER A 56 22.37 -10.26 -10.80
CA SER A 56 23.05 -9.34 -11.73
C SER A 56 22.69 -7.87 -11.51
N LEU A 57 21.66 -7.56 -10.71
CA LEU A 57 21.26 -6.18 -10.43
C LEU A 57 22.31 -5.44 -9.59
N LYS A 58 22.68 -4.23 -10.02
CA LYS A 58 23.53 -3.31 -9.26
C LYS A 58 22.81 -2.75 -8.03
N LEU A 59 23.55 -2.48 -6.97
CA LEU A 59 23.03 -2.03 -5.67
C LEU A 59 23.44 -0.59 -5.39
N ALA A 60 22.79 0.05 -4.42
CA ALA A 60 23.03 1.45 -4.09
C ALA A 60 24.51 1.73 -3.76
N LYS A 61 25.20 0.80 -3.10
CA LYS A 61 26.64 0.90 -2.81
C LYS A 61 27.56 0.95 -4.03
N ASP A 62 27.08 0.53 -5.19
CA ASP A 62 27.86 0.52 -6.42
C ASP A 62 27.87 1.90 -7.12
N TYR A 63 27.16 2.90 -6.56
CA TYR A 63 26.99 4.24 -7.10
C TYR A 63 27.57 5.30 -6.13
N PRO A 64 28.77 5.85 -6.41
CA PRO A 64 29.44 6.82 -5.54
C PRO A 64 28.61 8.06 -5.20
N GLU A 65 27.76 8.50 -6.11
CA GLU A 65 26.85 9.64 -5.94
C GLU A 65 25.81 9.42 -4.83
N LEU A 66 25.51 8.17 -4.47
CA LEU A 66 24.60 7.82 -3.38
C LEU A 66 25.29 7.80 -2.02
N SER A 67 26.62 7.81 -1.96
CA SER A 67 27.40 7.67 -0.72
C SER A 67 26.97 8.58 0.44
N PRO A 68 26.50 9.84 0.23
CA PRO A 68 26.06 10.69 1.35
C PRO A 68 24.77 10.20 2.02
N PHE A 69 24.03 9.28 1.41
CA PHE A 69 22.75 8.78 1.89
C PHE A 69 22.81 7.32 2.33
N LEU A 70 23.91 6.61 2.07
CA LEU A 70 23.99 5.18 2.33
C LEU A 70 24.09 4.87 3.82
N THR A 71 23.31 3.89 4.28
CA THR A 71 23.44 3.33 5.63
C THR A 71 23.11 1.85 5.67
N ASN A 72 23.28 1.23 6.84
CA ASN A 72 22.72 -0.07 7.19
C ASN A 72 21.35 0.14 7.85
N VAL A 73 20.26 0.08 7.07
CA VAL A 73 18.91 0.37 7.59
C VAL A 73 18.51 -0.66 8.64
N ALA A 74 18.85 -1.93 8.43
CA ALA A 74 18.54 -2.99 9.38
C ALA A 74 19.20 -2.74 10.75
N GLU A 75 20.46 -2.32 10.78
CA GLU A 75 21.17 -1.99 12.03
C GLU A 75 20.55 -0.77 12.70
N GLU A 76 20.31 0.32 11.97
CA GLU A 76 19.75 1.55 12.54
C GLU A 76 18.37 1.30 13.16
N VAL A 77 17.50 0.58 12.44
CA VAL A 77 16.15 0.26 12.90
C VAL A 77 16.20 -0.65 14.13
N ASN A 78 17.02 -1.70 14.13
CA ASN A 78 17.12 -2.60 15.29
C ASN A 78 17.74 -1.89 16.50
N ALA A 79 18.75 -1.04 16.29
CA ALA A 79 19.35 -0.23 17.36
C ALA A 79 18.34 0.79 17.94
N ALA A 80 17.49 1.39 17.11
CA ALA A 80 16.41 2.27 17.56
C ALA A 80 15.38 1.52 18.40
N LEU A 81 14.96 0.34 17.93
CA LEU A 81 14.08 -0.55 18.68
C LEU A 81 14.71 -0.99 20.02
N ASP A 82 16.01 -1.27 20.07
CA ASP A 82 16.71 -1.62 21.31
C ASP A 82 16.76 -0.45 22.32
N ARG A 83 16.68 0.81 21.83
CA ARG A 83 16.53 2.02 22.65
C ARG A 83 15.08 2.31 23.05
N GLY A 84 14.13 1.48 22.63
CA GLY A 84 12.70 1.68 22.88
C GLY A 84 12.06 2.79 22.04
N GLU A 85 12.67 3.14 20.89
CA GLU A 85 12.10 4.12 19.96
C GLU A 85 10.98 3.50 19.12
N ALA A 86 9.99 4.31 18.74
CA ALA A 86 8.90 3.89 17.86
C ALA A 86 9.35 3.93 16.40
N ILE A 87 9.11 2.84 15.67
CA ILE A 87 9.40 2.71 14.24
C ILE A 87 8.11 2.45 13.47
N LEU A 88 7.86 3.24 12.43
CA LEU A 88 6.77 3.03 11.49
C LEU A 88 7.32 2.47 10.18
N LEU A 89 6.85 1.29 9.79
CA LEU A 89 7.17 0.68 8.50
C LEU A 89 6.00 0.87 7.53
N GLU A 90 6.27 1.46 6.37
CA GLU A 90 5.29 1.62 5.29
C GLU A 90 5.52 0.56 4.21
N GLY A 91 4.45 -0.17 3.86
CA GLY A 91 4.47 -1.20 2.84
C GLY A 91 3.96 -0.73 1.48
N THR A 92 4.42 -1.38 0.43
CA THR A 92 3.77 -1.36 -0.89
C THR A 92 3.63 -2.80 -1.39
N GLN A 93 2.59 -3.21 -2.10
CA GLN A 93 1.31 -2.58 -2.41
C GLN A 93 0.20 -3.14 -1.48
N GLY A 94 -1.01 -3.38 -1.98
CA GLY A 94 -2.06 -4.09 -1.23
C GLY A 94 -2.04 -5.60 -1.48
N LEU A 95 -2.51 -6.40 -0.51
CA LEU A 95 -2.46 -7.88 -0.51
C LEU A 95 -2.82 -8.53 -1.85
N TYR A 96 -3.86 -8.05 -2.54
CA TYR A 96 -4.33 -8.68 -3.77
C TYR A 96 -3.38 -8.52 -4.97
N LEU A 97 -2.32 -7.72 -4.80
CA LEU A 97 -1.18 -7.62 -5.71
C LEU A 97 0.04 -8.42 -5.22
N SER A 98 -0.05 -9.15 -4.10
CA SER A 98 1.02 -10.07 -3.66
C SER A 98 1.31 -11.11 -4.74
N LEU A 99 2.60 -11.33 -5.03
CA LEU A 99 3.04 -12.37 -5.94
C LEU A 99 2.53 -13.77 -5.57
N TYR A 100 2.37 -14.04 -4.27
CA TYR A 100 1.97 -15.36 -3.76
C TYR A 100 0.50 -15.44 -3.37
N HIS A 101 -0.04 -14.36 -2.81
CA HIS A 101 -1.35 -14.34 -2.17
C HIS A 101 -2.39 -13.50 -2.90
N GLY A 102 -2.01 -12.89 -4.03
CA GLY A 102 -2.87 -12.07 -4.87
C GLY A 102 -3.50 -12.84 -6.03
N THR A 103 -4.02 -12.10 -7.02
CA THR A 103 -4.67 -12.67 -8.21
C THR A 103 -3.67 -12.97 -9.33
N TYR A 104 -2.73 -13.88 -9.09
CA TYR A 104 -1.71 -14.24 -10.09
C TYR A 104 -2.36 -14.65 -11.43
N PRO A 105 -1.87 -14.19 -12.60
CA PRO A 105 -0.63 -13.42 -12.82
C PRO A 105 -0.77 -11.90 -12.70
N TYR A 106 -1.95 -11.37 -12.35
CA TYR A 106 -2.24 -9.93 -12.25
C TYR A 106 -1.80 -9.36 -10.90
N VAL A 107 -0.51 -9.45 -10.62
CA VAL A 107 0.12 -9.12 -9.33
C VAL A 107 1.44 -8.37 -9.56
N THR A 108 2.03 -7.86 -8.49
CA THR A 108 3.38 -7.27 -8.53
C THR A 108 4.46 -8.37 -8.54
N SER A 109 5.73 -7.98 -8.64
CA SER A 109 6.88 -8.90 -8.75
C SER A 109 7.41 -9.43 -7.41
N ARG A 110 6.68 -9.22 -6.31
CA ARG A 110 7.12 -9.52 -4.93
C ARG A 110 5.92 -9.77 -4.01
N ASP A 111 6.18 -10.34 -2.84
CA ASP A 111 5.17 -10.33 -1.78
C ASP A 111 5.03 -8.92 -1.18
N VAL A 112 3.86 -8.65 -0.61
CA VAL A 112 3.49 -7.33 -0.07
C VAL A 112 2.79 -7.45 1.28
N THR A 113 2.90 -8.61 1.93
CA THR A 113 2.38 -8.82 3.29
C THR A 113 3.21 -8.06 4.32
N ALA A 114 2.67 -7.85 5.51
CA ALA A 114 3.40 -7.27 6.64
C ALA A 114 4.72 -8.00 6.92
N SER A 115 4.72 -9.34 6.81
CA SER A 115 5.94 -10.16 6.95
C SER A 115 6.98 -9.84 5.88
N ALA A 116 6.57 -9.61 4.63
CA ALA A 116 7.49 -9.22 3.56
C ALA A 116 8.10 -7.83 3.82
N VAL A 117 7.27 -6.86 4.24
CA VAL A 117 7.73 -5.51 4.62
C VAL A 117 8.77 -5.59 5.74
N CYS A 118 8.53 -6.40 6.77
CA CYS A 118 9.51 -6.63 7.84
C CYS A 118 10.82 -7.23 7.31
N SER A 119 10.72 -8.21 6.41
CA SER A 119 11.88 -8.86 5.80
C SER A 119 12.75 -7.90 4.98
N GLU A 120 12.19 -6.86 4.37
CA GLU A 120 12.95 -5.89 3.58
C GLU A 120 13.72 -4.89 4.42
N VAL A 121 13.13 -4.48 5.54
CA VAL A 121 13.75 -3.53 6.46
C VAL A 121 14.73 -4.23 7.41
N GLY A 122 14.62 -5.55 7.57
CA GLY A 122 15.46 -6.34 8.45
C GLY A 122 14.93 -6.41 9.89
N VAL A 123 13.60 -6.36 10.06
CA VAL A 123 12.93 -6.47 11.37
C VAL A 123 12.41 -7.89 11.56
N GLY A 124 12.80 -8.54 12.66
CA GLY A 124 12.31 -9.87 13.00
C GLY A 124 10.84 -9.88 13.41
N PRO A 125 10.05 -10.92 13.10
CA PRO A 125 8.61 -10.93 13.33
C PRO A 125 8.21 -10.83 14.81
N ARG A 126 9.09 -11.21 15.74
CA ARG A 126 8.86 -11.09 17.19
C ARG A 126 9.01 -9.66 17.74
N ARG A 127 9.42 -8.71 16.90
CA ARG A 127 9.65 -7.30 17.23
C ARG A 127 8.52 -6.39 16.73
N VAL A 128 7.47 -6.99 16.13
CA VAL A 128 6.32 -6.26 15.59
C VAL A 128 5.23 -6.23 16.64
N ASP A 129 4.90 -5.03 17.12
CA ASP A 129 3.83 -4.83 18.10
C ASP A 129 2.46 -4.65 17.43
N GLU A 130 2.42 -3.89 16.33
CA GLU A 130 1.18 -3.56 15.62
C GLU A 130 1.29 -3.78 14.11
N VAL A 131 0.18 -4.22 13.52
CA VAL A 131 0.02 -4.31 12.06
C VAL A 131 -1.30 -3.65 11.69
N ILE A 132 -1.22 -2.54 10.95
CA ILE A 132 -2.39 -1.81 10.45
C ILE A 132 -2.67 -2.22 9.01
N VAL A 133 -3.83 -2.82 8.74
CA VAL A 133 -4.28 -3.07 7.36
C VAL A 133 -5.17 -1.91 6.91
N VAL A 134 -4.73 -1.22 5.85
CA VAL A 134 -5.49 -0.12 5.25
C VAL A 134 -6.49 -0.66 4.24
N LEU A 135 -7.77 -0.38 4.45
CA LEU A 135 -8.87 -0.70 3.56
C LEU A 135 -9.53 0.59 3.09
N LYS A 136 -10.06 0.59 1.87
CA LYS A 136 -10.95 1.64 1.39
C LYS A 136 -12.39 1.22 1.64
N ALA A 137 -13.30 2.17 1.85
CA ALA A 137 -14.73 1.91 1.99
C ALA A 137 -15.40 1.35 0.72
N TYR A 138 -14.66 1.25 -0.39
CA TYR A 138 -15.03 0.56 -1.64
C TYR A 138 -13.76 0.01 -2.30
N VAL A 139 -13.90 -0.97 -3.19
CA VAL A 139 -12.76 -1.62 -3.84
C VAL A 139 -12.42 -0.92 -5.15
N THR A 140 -11.13 -0.70 -5.40
CA THR A 140 -10.63 -0.22 -6.69
C THR A 140 -9.55 -1.12 -7.26
N ARG A 141 -9.55 -1.33 -8.58
CA ARG A 141 -8.52 -2.10 -9.29
C ARG A 141 -7.98 -1.32 -10.49
N VAL A 142 -6.66 -1.37 -10.68
CA VAL A 142 -5.98 -0.87 -11.89
C VAL A 142 -5.62 -2.07 -12.77
N GLY A 143 -5.76 -1.92 -14.09
CA GLY A 143 -5.39 -2.96 -15.04
C GLY A 143 -6.40 -4.10 -15.12
N GLU A 144 -6.01 -5.16 -15.82
CA GLU A 144 -6.86 -6.31 -16.11
C GLU A 144 -7.00 -7.25 -14.91
N GLY A 145 -7.93 -8.20 -15.02
CA GLY A 145 -8.20 -9.25 -14.03
C GLY A 145 -9.56 -9.10 -13.34
N PRO A 146 -9.99 -10.13 -12.61
CA PRO A 146 -11.35 -10.19 -12.07
C PRO A 146 -11.58 -9.17 -10.95
N LEU A 147 -12.75 -8.54 -10.92
CA LEU A 147 -13.22 -7.71 -9.82
C LEU A 147 -14.67 -8.11 -9.53
N GLU A 148 -14.87 -8.79 -8.40
CA GLU A 148 -16.20 -9.21 -7.96
C GLU A 148 -17.04 -7.97 -7.61
N GLY A 149 -18.28 -7.90 -8.13
CA GLY A 149 -19.17 -6.76 -7.91
C GLY A 149 -18.76 -5.50 -8.67
N GLU A 150 -17.95 -5.62 -9.74
CA GLU A 150 -17.56 -4.49 -10.57
C GLU A 150 -18.77 -3.71 -11.09
N LEU A 151 -18.74 -2.40 -10.86
CA LEU A 151 -19.75 -1.45 -11.33
C LEU A 151 -19.46 -1.03 -12.77
N SER A 152 -20.51 -0.65 -13.51
CA SER A 152 -20.31 0.05 -14.77
C SER A 152 -19.62 1.40 -14.54
N GLU A 153 -18.91 1.90 -15.55
CA GLU A 153 -18.24 3.21 -15.45
C GLU A 153 -19.25 4.34 -15.16
N GLU A 154 -20.46 4.25 -15.72
CA GLU A 154 -21.55 5.20 -15.46
C GLU A 154 -21.97 5.20 -13.98
N GLU A 155 -22.15 4.02 -13.39
CA GLU A 155 -22.56 3.91 -11.98
C GLU A 155 -21.44 4.35 -11.04
N ALA A 156 -20.19 3.97 -11.33
CA ALA A 156 -19.03 4.46 -10.59
C ALA A 156 -18.89 6.00 -10.69
N ALA A 157 -19.19 6.59 -11.85
CA ALA A 157 -19.21 8.04 -12.03
C ALA A 157 -20.27 8.71 -11.16
N LYS A 158 -21.51 8.19 -11.16
CA LYS A 158 -22.61 8.71 -10.33
C LYS A 158 -22.27 8.70 -8.84
N ARG A 159 -21.55 7.69 -8.37
CA ARG A 159 -21.09 7.59 -6.97
C ARG A 159 -19.87 8.45 -6.65
N GLY A 160 -19.17 8.97 -7.67
CA GLY A 160 -17.91 9.67 -7.53
C GLY A 160 -16.73 8.74 -7.18
N TRP A 161 -16.78 7.49 -7.63
CA TRP A 161 -15.77 6.44 -7.34
C TRP A 161 -14.77 6.26 -8.50
N LEU A 162 -14.85 7.09 -9.54
CA LEU A 162 -13.88 7.09 -10.63
C LEU A 162 -12.56 7.72 -10.18
N GLU A 163 -11.57 6.88 -9.92
CA GLU A 163 -10.21 7.28 -9.61
C GLU A 163 -9.28 7.09 -10.80
N VAL A 164 -8.22 7.90 -10.87
CA VAL A 164 -7.16 7.78 -11.88
C VAL A 164 -5.84 7.42 -11.19
N ALA A 165 -5.12 6.44 -11.74
CA ALA A 165 -3.81 6.07 -11.22
C ALA A 165 -2.78 7.18 -11.50
N THR A 166 -2.10 7.63 -10.46
CA THR A 166 -1.13 8.75 -10.51
C THR A 166 0.06 8.48 -11.44
N VAL A 167 0.55 7.24 -11.48
CA VAL A 167 1.73 6.87 -12.29
C VAL A 167 1.38 6.63 -13.76
N THR A 168 0.26 5.93 -14.02
CA THR A 168 -0.04 5.42 -15.38
C THR A 168 -1.14 6.21 -16.10
N GLY A 169 -1.85 7.08 -15.40
CA GLY A 169 -3.03 7.78 -15.93
C GLY A 169 -4.23 6.88 -16.21
N ARG A 170 -4.17 5.58 -15.89
CA ARG A 170 -5.26 4.64 -16.15
C ARG A 170 -6.40 4.83 -15.15
N LYS A 171 -7.64 4.78 -15.66
CA LYS A 171 -8.86 4.76 -14.83
C LYS A 171 -8.89 3.50 -13.97
N ARG A 172 -9.33 3.63 -12.73
CA ARG A 172 -9.57 2.53 -11.80
C ARG A 172 -10.99 2.01 -12.01
N ARG A 173 -11.12 0.68 -12.06
CA ARG A 173 -12.41 -0.02 -11.97
C ARG A 173 -12.83 -0.04 -10.50
N ALA A 174 -14.12 0.08 -10.24
CA ALA A 174 -14.66 0.21 -8.88
C ALA A 174 -15.70 -0.87 -8.58
N ALA A 175 -15.76 -1.32 -7.33
CA ALA A 175 -16.76 -2.24 -6.81
C ALA A 175 -17.11 -1.85 -5.36
N PRO A 176 -18.28 -2.25 -4.85
CA PRO A 176 -18.60 -2.13 -3.43
C PRO A 176 -17.57 -2.78 -2.52
N PHE A 177 -17.61 -2.45 -1.23
CA PHE A 177 -16.77 -3.11 -0.23
C PHE A 177 -16.97 -4.62 -0.25
N ASN A 178 -15.90 -5.39 -0.06
CA ASN A 178 -15.94 -6.85 -0.09
C ASN A 178 -15.39 -7.40 1.24
N PHE A 179 -16.30 -7.80 2.13
CA PHE A 179 -15.96 -8.32 3.46
C PHE A 179 -15.13 -9.59 3.42
N LYS A 180 -15.37 -10.47 2.44
CA LYS A 180 -14.53 -11.66 2.22
C LYS A 180 -13.09 -11.28 1.89
N MET A 181 -12.90 -10.23 1.09
CA MET A 181 -11.57 -9.71 0.78
C MET A 181 -10.89 -9.07 1.99
N ALA A 182 -11.62 -8.25 2.73
CA ALA A 182 -11.15 -7.61 3.95
C ALA A 182 -10.71 -8.65 5.00
N ARG A 183 -11.56 -9.63 5.30
CA ARG A 183 -11.29 -10.72 6.25
C ARG A 183 -10.03 -11.49 5.88
N ARG A 184 -9.83 -11.79 4.60
CA ARG A 184 -8.62 -12.46 4.12
C ARG A 184 -7.37 -11.58 4.28
N ALA A 185 -7.47 -10.28 4.00
CA ALA A 185 -6.37 -9.33 4.15
C ALA A 185 -5.92 -9.18 5.59
N VAL A 186 -6.87 -9.03 6.51
CA VAL A 186 -6.63 -8.98 7.95
C VAL A 186 -5.99 -10.27 8.43
N LYS A 187 -6.55 -11.43 8.05
CA LYS A 187 -6.04 -12.74 8.47
C LYS A 187 -4.61 -13.02 8.02
N ILE A 188 -4.27 -12.77 6.75
CA ILE A 188 -2.94 -13.09 6.23
C ILE A 188 -1.86 -12.18 6.83
N ASN A 189 -2.20 -10.91 7.05
CA ASN A 189 -1.24 -9.97 7.63
C ASN A 189 -1.19 -10.05 9.16
N SER A 190 -2.06 -10.86 9.79
CA SER A 190 -2.24 -10.88 11.25
C SER A 190 -2.44 -9.46 11.79
N ALA A 191 -3.35 -8.70 11.16
CA ALA A 191 -3.57 -7.30 11.52
C ALA A 191 -3.99 -7.19 12.99
N SER A 192 -3.45 -6.22 13.71
CA SER A 192 -3.94 -5.86 15.05
C SER A 192 -5.08 -4.85 14.98
N GLN A 193 -5.17 -4.11 13.87
CA GLN A 193 -6.18 -3.09 13.64
C GLN A 193 -6.35 -2.80 12.15
N VAL A 194 -7.46 -2.15 11.80
CA VAL A 194 -7.78 -1.71 10.44
C VAL A 194 -7.86 -0.18 10.39
N ALA A 195 -7.37 0.38 9.29
CA ALA A 195 -7.65 1.77 8.92
C ALA A 195 -8.62 1.80 7.73
N ILE A 196 -9.75 2.51 7.86
CA ILE A 196 -10.70 2.72 6.76
C ILE A 196 -10.46 4.09 6.13
N THR A 197 -10.36 4.11 4.81
CA THR A 197 -10.16 5.35 4.04
C THR A 197 -11.31 5.58 3.07
N LYS A 198 -11.46 6.84 2.63
CA LYS A 198 -12.50 7.25 1.68
C LYS A 198 -13.92 7.01 2.21
N LEU A 199 -14.12 7.08 3.52
CA LEU A 199 -15.47 6.89 4.10
C LEU A 199 -16.42 7.97 3.57
N ASP A 200 -15.95 9.21 3.46
CA ASP A 200 -16.66 10.36 2.88
C ASP A 200 -17.07 10.15 1.42
N THR A 201 -16.35 9.31 0.69
CA THR A 201 -16.65 9.03 -0.71
C THR A 201 -17.89 8.15 -0.82
N VAL A 202 -18.12 7.25 0.13
CA VAL A 202 -19.31 6.37 0.21
C VAL A 202 -20.44 7.04 0.97
N PHE A 203 -20.14 7.61 2.14
CA PHE A 203 -21.08 8.27 3.03
C PHE A 203 -20.79 9.76 3.06
N LYS A 204 -21.41 10.53 2.15
CA LYS A 204 -21.10 11.97 1.95
C LYS A 204 -21.22 12.81 3.23
N GLY A 205 -22.14 12.44 4.13
CA GLY A 205 -22.32 13.09 5.44
C GLY A 205 -21.14 12.92 6.41
N ALA A 206 -20.21 12.00 6.14
CA ALA A 206 -19.00 11.82 6.94
C ALA A 206 -17.92 12.87 6.63
N TYR A 207 -18.03 13.63 5.54
CA TYR A 207 -16.96 14.50 5.05
C TYR A 207 -16.44 15.47 6.12
N GLY A 208 -15.13 15.39 6.39
CA GLY A 208 -14.40 16.25 7.31
C GLY A 208 -14.69 16.03 8.80
N LEU A 209 -15.53 15.07 9.16
CA LEU A 209 -15.81 14.75 10.57
C LEU A 209 -14.59 14.13 11.24
N LYS A 210 -14.37 14.49 12.51
CA LYS A 210 -13.23 14.05 13.33
C LYS A 210 -13.66 13.35 14.62
N ASP A 211 -14.95 13.09 14.74
CA ASP A 211 -15.58 12.52 15.92
C ASP A 211 -16.51 11.40 15.45
N PHE A 212 -16.30 10.19 15.98
CA PHE A 212 -17.04 9.00 15.59
C PHE A 212 -18.53 9.16 15.86
N GLU A 213 -18.90 9.78 16.98
CA GLU A 213 -20.30 9.92 17.38
C GLU A 213 -21.13 10.77 16.41
N LYS A 214 -20.46 11.69 15.71
CA LYS A 214 -21.06 12.60 14.74
C LYS A 214 -21.25 11.99 13.36
N LEU A 215 -20.70 10.80 13.11
CA LEU A 215 -20.89 10.10 11.85
C LEU A 215 -22.39 9.80 11.62
N PRO A 216 -22.87 9.83 10.35
CA PRO A 216 -24.18 9.30 9.99
C PRO A 216 -24.35 7.86 10.48
N LEU A 217 -25.59 7.48 10.80
CA LEU A 217 -25.89 6.15 11.35
C LEU A 217 -25.36 5.04 10.44
N GLU A 218 -25.62 5.16 9.13
CA GLU A 218 -25.22 4.17 8.13
C GLU A 218 -23.69 4.04 8.02
N ALA A 219 -22.96 5.13 8.29
CA ALA A 219 -21.51 5.11 8.29
C ALA A 219 -20.95 4.43 9.55
N LYS A 220 -21.61 4.60 10.70
CA LYS A 220 -21.25 3.88 11.94
C LYS A 220 -21.55 2.39 11.81
N GLU A 221 -22.74 2.04 11.34
CA GLU A 221 -23.14 0.65 11.07
C GLU A 221 -22.16 -0.04 10.11
N PHE A 222 -21.70 0.65 9.06
CA PHE A 222 -20.68 0.11 8.16
C PHE A 222 -19.35 -0.17 8.87
N ILE A 223 -18.88 0.73 9.74
CA ILE A 223 -17.64 0.51 10.48
C ILE A 223 -17.77 -0.66 11.46
N GLU A 224 -18.89 -0.73 12.18
CA GLU A 224 -19.20 -1.81 13.12
C GLU A 224 -19.29 -3.17 12.41
N GLU A 225 -19.93 -3.22 11.23
CA GLU A 225 -20.00 -4.43 10.40
C GLU A 225 -18.61 -4.87 9.91
N VAL A 226 -17.74 -3.92 9.53
CA VAL A 226 -16.34 -4.24 9.20
C VAL A 226 -15.62 -4.84 10.39
N GLU A 227 -15.73 -4.24 11.58
CA GLU A 227 -15.12 -4.73 12.82
C GLU A 227 -15.59 -6.16 13.16
N GLU A 228 -16.90 -6.42 13.06
CA GLU A 228 -17.48 -7.75 13.28
C GLU A 228 -16.95 -8.79 12.28
N GLU A 229 -16.94 -8.44 11.00
CA GLU A 229 -16.58 -9.37 9.92
C GLU A 229 -15.08 -9.71 9.92
N VAL A 230 -14.22 -8.74 10.25
CA VAL A 230 -12.76 -8.93 10.24
C VAL A 230 -12.18 -9.34 11.59
N GLY A 231 -12.91 -9.11 12.69
CA GLY A 231 -12.54 -9.53 14.05
C GLY A 231 -11.44 -8.70 14.71
N VAL A 232 -11.17 -7.49 14.21
CA VAL A 232 -10.20 -6.53 14.78
C VAL A 232 -10.77 -5.12 14.69
N PRO A 233 -10.38 -4.19 15.60
CA PRO A 233 -10.96 -2.85 15.62
C PRO A 233 -10.55 -2.01 14.40
N VAL A 234 -11.45 -1.13 13.97
CA VAL A 234 -11.19 -0.08 13.00
C VAL A 234 -10.82 1.18 13.77
N THR A 235 -9.52 1.43 13.87
CA THR A 235 -8.99 2.45 14.78
C THR A 235 -8.75 3.80 14.10
N LEU A 236 -8.53 3.80 12.79
CA LEU A 236 -8.30 5.00 12.00
C LEU A 236 -9.32 5.10 10.87
N ILE A 237 -10.00 6.24 10.76
CA ILE A 237 -11.05 6.44 9.77
C ILE A 237 -10.82 7.77 9.06
N SER A 238 -10.38 7.74 7.81
CA SER A 238 -10.25 8.93 6.98
C SER A 238 -11.61 9.36 6.42
N THR A 239 -11.94 10.62 6.67
CA THR A 239 -13.19 11.29 6.31
C THR A 239 -12.98 12.37 5.25
N GLY A 240 -11.84 12.38 4.58
CA GLY A 240 -11.55 13.29 3.49
C GLY A 240 -10.07 13.27 3.08
N PRO A 241 -9.70 14.07 2.07
CA PRO A 241 -8.36 14.10 1.50
C PRO A 241 -7.32 14.85 2.35
N ASP A 242 -7.74 15.70 3.28
CA ASP A 242 -6.83 16.46 4.13
C ASP A 242 -6.25 15.59 5.27
N VAL A 243 -4.98 15.83 5.63
CA VAL A 243 -4.25 15.02 6.64
C VAL A 243 -4.90 15.04 8.02
N TYR A 244 -5.68 16.07 8.34
CA TYR A 244 -6.40 16.18 9.61
C TYR A 244 -7.87 15.75 9.53
N GLN A 245 -8.34 15.29 8.36
CA GLN A 245 -9.67 14.71 8.18
C GLN A 245 -9.62 13.21 8.49
N VAL A 246 -9.35 12.92 9.76
CA VAL A 246 -9.24 11.57 10.30
C VAL A 246 -9.90 11.53 11.68
N ILE A 247 -10.61 10.43 11.94
CA ILE A 247 -11.07 10.04 13.27
C ILE A 247 -10.07 9.03 13.80
N ASP A 248 -9.45 9.33 14.94
CA ASP A 248 -8.52 8.45 15.64
C ASP A 248 -9.21 7.87 16.88
N ARG A 249 -9.42 6.55 16.87
CA ARG A 249 -10.06 5.78 17.95
C ARG A 249 -9.01 4.99 18.76
N ARG A 250 -7.72 5.23 18.54
CA ARG A 250 -6.65 4.60 19.35
C ARG A 250 -6.61 5.28 20.71
N SER A 251 -6.69 4.47 21.77
CA SER A 251 -6.64 4.89 23.17
C SER A 251 -5.21 5.05 23.68
#